data_AF-A0A2V6NRY4-F1
#
_entry.id   AF-A0A2V6NRY4-F1
#
_cell.length_a   1.000
_cell.length_b   1.000
_cell.length_c   1.000
_cell.angle_alpha   90.00
_cell.angle_beta   90.00
_cell.angle_gamma   90.00
#
_symmetry.space_group_name_H-M   'P 1'
#
loop_
_entity.id
_entity.type
_entity.pdbx_description
1 polymer ?
#
loop_
_entity_poly.entity_id
_entity_poly.type
_entity_poly.pdbx_seq_one_letter_code
_entity_poly.pdbx_strand_id
1 'polypeptide(L)' 'MPNGPTTTQTITSASDQRKSVPVVTVESFFNTHGEKLALRLEGPRVGFHRKIREPTINRPGLALSGFFVYFAEKRVQV' A
#
# COMPACT_ATOMS: atom_id res chain seq x y z
N MET A 1 -59.36 13.04 -7.67
CA MET A 1 -58.52 12.07 -6.93
C MET A 1 -59.08 10.68 -7.23
N PRO A 2 -58.30 9.80 -7.89
CA PRO A 2 -57.26 9.01 -7.22
C PRO A 2 -55.89 9.02 -7.93
N ASN A 3 -54.85 8.68 -7.14
CA ASN A 3 -53.43 8.66 -7.51
C ASN A 3 -53.03 7.36 -8.22
N GLY A 4 -52.33 7.45 -9.36
CA GLY A 4 -51.62 6.34 -10.01
C GLY A 4 -50.18 6.20 -9.49
N PRO A 5 -49.54 5.02 -9.65
CA PRO A 5 -48.27 4.73 -9.00
C PRO A 5 -47.11 5.49 -9.63
N THR A 6 -46.37 6.24 -8.83
CA THR A 6 -45.09 6.84 -9.21
C THR A 6 -44.03 5.74 -9.26
N THR A 7 -43.63 5.34 -10.47
CA THR A 7 -42.47 4.44 -10.66
C THR A 7 -41.19 5.22 -10.38
N THR A 8 -40.70 5.13 -9.14
CA THR A 8 -39.35 5.58 -8.77
C THR A 8 -38.33 4.74 -9.54
N GLN A 9 -37.71 5.32 -10.56
CA GLN A 9 -36.55 4.72 -11.21
C GLN A 9 -35.35 4.91 -10.30
N THR A 10 -34.95 3.85 -9.60
CA THR A 10 -33.69 3.78 -8.86
C THR A 10 -32.56 3.76 -9.88
N ILE A 11 -31.85 4.89 -10.00
CA ILE A 11 -30.59 4.97 -10.73
C ILE A 11 -29.54 4.27 -9.86
N THR A 12 -29.37 2.95 -10.03
CA THR A 12 -28.24 2.25 -9.42
C THR A 12 -26.97 2.65 -10.18
N SER A 13 -26.13 3.47 -9.55
CA SER A 13 -24.80 3.82 -10.06
C SER A 13 -24.03 2.53 -10.38
N ALA A 14 -23.76 2.32 -11.67
CA ALA A 14 -23.02 1.15 -12.13
C ALA A 14 -21.56 1.25 -11.70
N SER A 15 -21.19 0.37 -10.77
CA SER A 15 -19.85 -0.15 -10.53
C SER A 15 -18.74 0.85 -10.18
N ASP A 16 -18.53 1.05 -8.87
CA ASP A 16 -17.18 1.22 -8.31
C ASP A 16 -16.39 -0.07 -8.58
N GLN A 17 -15.78 -0.20 -9.76
CA GLN A 17 -14.71 -1.18 -9.93
C GLN A 17 -13.57 -0.75 -9.02
N ARG A 18 -13.48 -1.36 -7.83
CA ARG A 18 -12.32 -1.20 -6.96
C ARG A 18 -11.10 -1.59 -7.78
N LYS A 19 -10.28 -0.61 -8.15
CA LYS A 19 -8.95 -0.87 -8.70
C LYS A 19 -8.21 -1.71 -7.68
N SER A 20 -8.03 -3.00 -7.98
CA SER A 20 -7.22 -3.89 -7.18
C SER A 20 -5.78 -3.42 -7.28
N VAL A 21 -5.28 -2.74 -6.24
CA VAL A 21 -3.87 -2.39 -6.14
C VAL A 21 -3.09 -3.69 -5.95
N PRO A 22 -2.14 -4.02 -6.86
CA PRO A 22 -1.32 -5.22 -6.71
C PRO A 22 -0.58 -5.19 -5.38
N VAL A 23 -0.65 -6.30 -4.63
CA VAL A 23 0.11 -6.44 -3.39
C VAL A 23 1.58 -6.70 -3.74
N VAL A 24 2.45 -5.79 -3.35
CA VAL A 24 3.91 -5.95 -3.51
C VAL A 24 4.49 -6.50 -2.21
N THR A 25 5.25 -7.60 -2.30
CA THR A 25 6.03 -8.14 -1.18
C THR A 25 7.47 -7.65 -1.24
N VAL A 26 8.19 -7.77 -0.12
CA VAL A 26 9.64 -7.53 -0.10
C VAL A 26 10.35 -8.43 -1.12
N GLU A 27 9.92 -9.68 -1.24
CA GLU A 27 10.42 -10.64 -2.24
C GLU A 27 10.20 -10.17 -3.67
N SER A 28 8.97 -9.82 -4.05
CA SER A 28 8.68 -9.40 -5.42
C SER A 28 9.43 -8.11 -5.75
N PHE A 29 9.50 -7.17 -4.81
CA PHE A 29 10.24 -5.92 -4.99
C PHE A 29 11.74 -6.17 -5.17
N PHE A 30 12.36 -6.95 -4.27
CA PHE A 30 13.78 -7.26 -4.32
C PHE A 30 14.16 -8.01 -5.60
N ASN A 31 13.40 -9.03 -5.99
CA ASN A 31 13.69 -9.82 -7.19
C ASN A 31 13.47 -9.02 -8.48
N THR A 32 12.45 -8.15 -8.53
CA THR A 32 12.10 -7.40 -9.75
C THR A 32 12.95 -6.14 -9.95
N HIS A 33 13.40 -5.51 -8.86
CA HIS A 33 14.07 -4.20 -8.92
C HIS A 33 15.46 -4.17 -8.28
N GLY A 34 15.88 -5.26 -7.64
CA GLY A 34 17.13 -5.31 -6.86
C GLY A 34 18.36 -4.95 -7.68
N GLU A 35 18.48 -5.45 -8.90
CA GLU A 35 19.60 -5.12 -9.79
C GLU A 35 19.63 -3.63 -10.14
N LYS A 36 18.50 -3.10 -10.63
CA LYS A 36 18.37 -1.68 -11.02
C LYS A 36 18.65 -0.72 -9.86
N LEU A 37 18.27 -1.11 -8.65
CA LEU A 37 18.44 -0.33 -7.42
C LEU A 37 19.74 -0.67 -6.68
N ALA A 38 20.58 -1.56 -7.22
CA ALA A 38 21.79 -2.08 -6.58
C ALA A 38 21.56 -2.57 -5.14
N LEU A 39 20.42 -3.23 -4.89
CA LEU A 39 20.11 -3.80 -3.58
C LEU A 39 20.96 -5.03 -3.32
N ARG A 40 21.45 -5.12 -2.08
CA ARG A 40 22.11 -6.31 -1.55
C ARG A 40 21.36 -6.77 -0.30
N LEU A 41 21.19 -8.09 -0.17
CA LEU A 41 20.67 -8.66 1.06
C LEU A 41 21.79 -8.67 2.11
N GLU A 42 21.64 -7.84 3.14
CA GLU A 42 22.51 -7.86 4.31
C GLU A 42 21.97 -8.89 5.32
N GLY A 43 22.59 -10.07 5.37
CA GLY A 43 22.26 -11.14 6.32
C GLY A 43 21.30 -12.22 5.77
N PRO A 44 20.65 -12.99 6.66
CA PRO A 44 19.80 -14.11 6.25
C PRO A 44 18.51 -13.62 5.59
N ARG A 45 17.95 -14.45 4.69
CA ARG A 45 16.72 -14.17 3.94
C ARG A 45 15.47 -14.30 4.82
N VAL A 46 15.23 -13.29 5.66
CA VAL A 46 14.10 -13.25 6.60
C VAL A 46 13.09 -12.17 6.22
N GLY A 47 11.80 -12.46 6.43
CA GLY A 47 10.73 -11.46 6.23
C GLY A 47 10.39 -11.12 4.77
N PHE A 48 10.89 -11.88 3.79
CA PHE A 48 10.63 -11.65 2.36
C PHE A 48 9.14 -11.76 1.97
N HIS A 49 8.36 -12.52 2.74
CA HIS A 49 6.90 -12.64 2.60
C HIS A 49 6.13 -11.38 3.06
N ARG A 50 6.78 -10.41 3.71
CA ARG A 50 6.12 -9.19 4.21
C ARG A 50 5.63 -8.34 3.05
N LYS A 51 4.44 -7.76 3.20
CA LYS A 51 3.83 -6.83 2.24
C LYS A 51 4.39 -5.43 2.47
N ILE A 52 4.74 -4.73 1.39
CA ILE A 52 4.99 -3.28 1.42
C ILE A 52 3.62 -2.60 1.49
N ARG A 53 3.30 -2.04 2.66
CA ARG A 53 1.95 -1.53 2.97
C ARG A 53 1.74 -0.09 2.47
N GLU A 54 2.82 0.66 2.39
CA GLU A 54 2.84 2.04 1.93
C GLU A 54 3.89 2.18 0.83
N PRO A 55 3.55 2.76 -0.34
CA PRO A 55 4.48 2.88 -1.47
C PRO A 55 5.52 3.99 -1.26
N THR A 56 5.37 4.80 -0.21
CA THR A 56 6.28 5.90 0.12
C THR A 56 7.41 5.42 1.04
N ILE A 57 8.57 6.06 0.93
CA ILE A 57 9.71 5.81 1.81
C ILE A 57 9.62 6.65 3.09
N ASN A 58 10.27 6.19 4.15
CA ASN A 58 10.49 6.96 5.37
C ASN A 58 11.99 7.25 5.54
N ARG A 59 12.32 8.51 5.86
CA ARG A 59 13.66 8.93 6.26
C ARG A 59 13.66 9.12 7.78
N PRO A 60 14.16 8.18 8.57
CA PRO A 60 13.90 8.11 10.00
C PRO A 60 14.77 9.08 10.83
N GLY A 61 15.13 10.26 10.30
CA GLY A 61 16.06 11.20 10.97
C GLY A 61 15.62 11.60 12.38
N LEU A 62 14.32 11.87 12.56
CA LEU A 62 13.76 12.21 13.87
C LEU A 62 13.71 10.99 14.83
N ALA A 63 13.51 9.78 14.29
CA ALA A 63 13.61 8.55 15.07
C ALA A 63 15.07 8.27 15.50
N LEU A 64 16.06 8.62 14.68
CA LEU A 64 17.48 8.52 15.05
C LEU A 64 17.85 9.46 16.22
N SER A 65 17.12 10.55 16.44
CA SER A 65 17.27 11.41 17.62
C SER A 65 16.39 10.99 18.81
N GLY A 66 15.76 9.81 18.76
CA GLY A 66 14.95 9.27 19.85
C GLY A 66 13.46 9.68 19.84
N PHE A 67 12.98 10.37 18.80
CA PHE A 67 11.58 10.80 18.74
C PHE A 67 10.76 9.96 17.74
N PHE A 68 9.76 9.24 18.26
CA PHE A 68 8.99 8.25 17.49
C PHE A 68 7.49 8.57 17.31
N VAL A 69 6.99 9.70 17.84
CA VAL A 69 5.55 10.02 17.84
C VAL A 69 4.92 10.00 16.42
N TYR A 70 5.71 10.32 15.40
CA TYR A 70 5.28 10.30 13.99
C TYR A 70 6.06 9.31 13.13
N PHE A 71 6.62 8.26 13.73
CA PHE A 71 7.38 7.27 12.99
C PHE A 71 6.49 6.50 12.01
N ALA A 72 6.83 6.55 10.72
CA ALA A 72 6.09 5.86 9.66
C ALA A 72 6.59 4.41 9.49
N GLU A 73 6.19 3.54 10.40
CA GLU A 73 6.61 2.13 10.52
C GLU A 73 6.16 1.24 9.36
N LYS A 74 5.08 1.62 8.66
CA LYS A 74 4.53 0.86 7.52
C LYS A 74 5.27 1.09 6.19
N ARG A 75 6.16 2.09 6.16
CA ARG A 75 6.95 2.48 4.98
C ARG A 75 8.28 1.74 4.95
N VAL A 76 8.87 1.64 3.76
CA VAL A 76 10.28 1.23 3.62
C VAL A 76 11.17 2.32 4.22
N GLN A 77 12.14 1.93 5.04
CA GLN A 77 13.07 2.84 5.70
C GLN A 77 14.33 3.02 4.83
N VAL A 78 14.85 4.25 4.70
CA VAL A 78 16.10 4.57 3.99
C VAL A 78 17.05 5.43 4.81
#